data_AF-A0A6B3MXL7-F1
#
_entry.id   AF-A0A6B3MXL7-F1
#
_cell.length_a   1.000
_cell.length_b   1.000
_cell.length_c   1.000
_cell.angle_alpha   90.00
_cell.angle_beta   90.00
_cell.angle_gamma   90.00
#
_symmetry.space_group_name_H-M   'P 1'
#
loop_
_entity.id
_entity.type
_entity.pdbx_description
1 polymer ?
#
loop_
_entity_poly.entity_id
_entity_poly.type
_entity_poly.pdbx_seq_one_letter_code
_entity_poly.pdbx_strand_id
1 'polypeptide(L)'
;GFRKNKKQLLRVLDDPDIPLHNNAAESDIREFVTRRKISGGTRNDVGRKARDTMVGLKKTCRKLGVCFWDYLLSRLRGDHSIPSLPELIKHKSMEHLQVGNPV
;
A
#
# COMPACT_ATOMS: atom_id res chain seq x y z
N GLY A 1 -15.23 21.98 0.14
CA GLY A 1 -15.74 22.70 1.32
C GLY A 1 -16.51 21.75 2.21
N PHE A 2 -16.41 21.88 3.54
CA PHE A 2 -16.90 20.93 4.55
C PHE A 2 -18.29 20.32 4.24
N ARG A 3 -19.27 21.17 3.86
CA ARG A 3 -20.64 20.74 3.52
C ARG A 3 -20.72 19.76 2.33
N LYS A 4 -19.82 19.86 1.34
CA LYS A 4 -19.79 18.97 0.15
C LYS A 4 -19.27 17.56 0.47
N ASN A 5 -18.40 17.43 1.47
CA ASN A 5 -17.77 16.15 1.85
C ASN A 5 -18.33 15.57 3.15
N LYS A 6 -19.40 16.16 3.71
CA LYS A 6 -19.98 15.79 5.01
C LYS A 6 -20.26 14.29 5.13
N LYS A 7 -20.81 13.66 4.10
CA LYS A 7 -21.09 12.22 4.08
C LYS A 7 -19.83 11.35 4.23
N GLN A 8 -18.73 11.73 3.57
CA GLN A 8 -17.47 10.98 3.63
C GLN A 8 -16.75 11.20 4.98
N LEU A 9 -16.82 12.42 5.52
CA LEU A 9 -16.20 12.78 6.80
C LEU A 9 -16.90 12.13 8.01
N LEU A 10 -18.19 11.81 7.89
CA LEU A 10 -19.00 11.23 8.98
C LEU A 10 -19.18 9.71 8.86
N ARG A 11 -18.52 9.04 7.91
CA ARG A 11 -18.65 7.59 7.68
C ARG A 11 -18.28 6.75 8.91
N VAL A 12 -17.38 7.26 9.73
CA VAL A 12 -16.98 6.69 11.03
C VAL A 12 -18.14 6.53 12.02
N LEU A 13 -19.23 7.30 11.89
CA LEU A 13 -20.40 7.16 12.76
C LEU A 13 -21.18 5.88 12.43
N ASP A 14 -21.15 5.45 11.17
CA ASP A 14 -21.78 4.21 10.71
C ASP A 14 -20.84 3.01 10.89
N ASP A 15 -19.53 3.25 10.94
CA ASP A 15 -18.48 2.22 10.90
C ASP A 15 -17.32 2.64 11.84
N PRO A 16 -17.46 2.42 13.16
CA PRO A 16 -16.58 2.99 14.20
C PRO A 16 -15.16 2.45 14.15
N ASP A 17 -14.94 1.31 13.49
CA ASP A 17 -13.62 0.71 13.29
C ASP A 17 -12.76 1.49 12.27
N ILE A 18 -13.35 2.43 11.52
CA ILE A 18 -12.61 3.26 10.56
C ILE A 18 -11.92 4.42 11.31
N PRO A 19 -10.59 4.59 11.17
CA PRO A 19 -9.90 5.70 11.82
C PRO A 19 -10.40 7.07 11.38
N LEU A 20 -10.56 8.00 12.34
CA LEU A 20 -10.92 9.41 12.10
C LEU A 20 -9.82 10.22 11.39
N HIS A 21 -8.61 9.67 11.27
CA HIS A 21 -7.46 10.31 10.67
C HIS A 21 -7.02 9.62 9.37
N ASN A 22 -6.37 10.39 8.50
CA ASN A 22 -5.82 9.92 7.22
C ASN A 22 -4.32 9.53 7.32
N ASN A 23 -3.76 9.35 8.51
CA ASN A 23 -2.32 9.12 8.76
C ASN A 23 -1.70 8.02 7.87
N ALA A 24 -2.43 6.92 7.64
CA ALA A 24 -1.99 5.83 6.78
C ALA A 24 -1.84 6.29 5.32
N ALA A 25 -2.83 7.01 4.80
CA ALA A 25 -2.80 7.56 3.44
C ALA A 25 -1.68 8.61 3.29
N GLU A 26 -1.47 9.47 4.29
CA GLU A 26 -0.37 10.45 4.29
C GLU A 26 1.00 9.77 4.27
N SER A 27 1.17 8.72 5.09
CA SER A 27 2.40 7.95 5.13
C SER A 27 2.65 7.23 3.81
N ASP A 28 1.60 6.70 3.18
CA ASP A 28 1.68 6.07 1.86
C ASP A 28 2.07 7.07 0.76
N ILE A 29 1.63 8.33 0.78
CA ILE A 29 2.03 9.31 -0.26
C ILE A 29 3.38 9.99 0.02
N ARG A 30 3.84 10.01 1.28
CA ARG A 30 5.05 10.74 1.71
C ARG A 30 6.31 10.33 0.94
N GLU A 31 6.55 9.02 0.76
CA GLU A 31 7.72 8.53 0.01
C GLU A 31 7.72 9.05 -1.44
N PHE A 32 6.55 9.12 -2.08
CA PHE A 32 6.41 9.63 -3.44
C PHE A 32 6.70 11.14 -3.50
N VAL A 33 6.13 11.92 -2.57
CA VAL A 33 6.33 13.38 -2.52
C VAL A 33 7.78 13.74 -2.25
N THR A 34 8.42 13.08 -1.27
CA THR A 34 9.84 13.28 -0.95
C THR A 34 10.72 12.95 -2.17
N ARG A 35 10.48 11.80 -2.81
CA ARG A 35 11.28 11.40 -3.97
C ARG A 35 11.09 12.34 -5.16
N ARG A 36 9.87 12.82 -5.40
CA ARG A 36 9.58 13.83 -6.43
C ARG A 36 10.30 15.15 -6.15
N LYS A 37 10.33 15.58 -4.88
CA LYS A 37 11.03 16.80 -4.46
C LYS A 37 12.54 16.72 -4.73
N ILE A 38 13.14 15.56 -4.49
CA ILE A 38 14.58 15.33 -4.70
C ILE A 38 14.89 15.13 -6.20
N SER A 39 14.08 14.36 -6.93
CA SER A 39 14.40 13.93 -8.30
C SER A 39 13.88 14.87 -9.40
N GLY A 40 13.14 15.93 -9.07
CA GLY A 40 12.48 16.80 -10.05
C GLY A 40 11.38 16.11 -10.88
N GLY A 41 10.85 14.97 -10.42
CA GLY A 41 9.83 14.19 -11.13
C GLY A 41 10.37 13.10 -12.06
N THR A 42 9.64 12.81 -13.14
CA THR A 42 9.93 11.78 -14.14
C THR A 42 9.98 12.42 -15.52
N ARG A 43 10.99 12.07 -16.33
CA ARG A 43 11.16 12.62 -17.69
C ARG A 43 10.26 11.97 -18.74
N ASN A 44 9.78 10.75 -18.51
CA ASN A 44 8.90 10.01 -19.41
C ASN A 44 7.94 9.09 -18.66
N ASP A 45 6.90 8.63 -19.35
CA ASP A 45 5.84 7.81 -18.76
C ASP A 45 6.29 6.38 -18.45
N VAL A 46 7.23 5.82 -19.23
CA VAL A 46 7.80 4.49 -18.97
C VAL A 46 8.52 4.48 -17.62
N GLY A 47 9.37 5.47 -17.37
CA GLY A 47 10.09 5.62 -16.10
C GLY A 47 9.16 5.93 -14.92
N ARG A 48 8.06 6.65 -15.16
CA ARG A 48 7.00 6.84 -14.17
C ARG A 48 6.33 5.51 -13.80
N LYS A 49 5.86 4.76 -14.80
CA LYS A 49 5.24 3.44 -14.60
C LYS A 49 6.19 2.50 -13.86
N ALA A 50 7.44 2.37 -14.31
CA ALA A 50 8.42 1.51 -13.66
C ALA A 50 8.64 1.89 -12.19
N ARG A 51 8.77 3.19 -11.88
CA ARG A 51 8.90 3.68 -10.50
C ARG A 51 7.66 3.33 -9.67
N ASP A 52 6.48 3.67 -10.18
CA ASP A 52 5.21 3.52 -9.43
C ASP A 52 4.94 2.04 -9.14
N THR A 53 5.19 1.15 -10.12
CA THR A 53 5.13 -0.30 -9.93
C THR A 53 6.11 -0.76 -8.85
N MET A 54 7.38 -0.37 -8.91
CA MET A 54 8.38 -0.82 -7.94
C MET A 54 8.10 -0.30 -6.52
N VAL A 55 7.64 0.95 -6.39
CA VAL A 55 7.20 1.52 -5.10
C VAL A 55 5.98 0.76 -4.57
N GLY A 56 5.01 0.46 -5.42
CA GLY A 56 3.85 -0.36 -5.06
C GLY A 56 4.26 -1.72 -4.54
N LEU A 57 5.08 -2.47 -5.29
CA LEU A 57 5.59 -3.78 -4.89
C LEU A 57 6.32 -3.73 -3.54
N LYS A 58 7.26 -2.78 -3.37
CA LYS A 58 8.01 -2.60 -2.12
C LYS A 58 7.08 -2.33 -0.93
N LYS A 59 6.09 -1.45 -1.08
CA LYS A 59 5.14 -1.12 -0.01
C LYS A 59 4.26 -2.30 0.35
N THR A 60 3.75 -3.02 -0.64
CA THR A 60 2.93 -4.21 -0.40
C THR A 60 3.75 -5.29 0.33
N CYS A 61 5.00 -5.54 -0.10
CA CYS A 61 5.90 -6.45 0.62
C CYS A 61 6.06 -6.03 2.09
N ARG A 62 6.33 -4.75 2.35
CA ARG A 62 6.44 -4.21 3.71
C ARG A 62 5.16 -4.39 4.54
N LYS A 63 3.97 -4.14 3.96
CA LYS A 63 2.68 -4.32 4.64
C LYS A 63 2.39 -5.79 4.97
N LEU A 64 2.94 -6.72 4.19
CA LEU A 64 2.79 -8.16 4.38
C LEU A 64 3.92 -8.80 5.21
N GLY A 65 4.92 -8.03 5.65
CA GLY A 65 6.07 -8.56 6.39
C GLY A 65 7.07 -9.33 5.53
N VAL A 66 7.06 -9.15 4.22
CA VAL A 66 7.94 -9.83 3.27
C VAL A 66 9.11 -8.94 2.88
N CYS A 67 10.31 -9.50 2.80
CA CYS A 67 11.47 -8.82 2.26
C CYS A 67 11.29 -8.55 0.76
N PHE A 68 11.35 -7.28 0.37
CA PHE A 68 11.17 -6.88 -1.03
C PHE A 68 12.20 -7.50 -1.98
N TRP A 69 13.47 -7.61 -1.56
CA TRP A 69 14.53 -8.15 -2.41
C TRP A 69 14.36 -9.64 -2.64
N ASP A 70 14.01 -10.40 -1.61
CA ASP A 70 13.75 -11.83 -1.73
C ASP A 70 12.55 -12.07 -2.64
N TYR A 71 11.48 -11.26 -2.49
CA TYR A 71 10.31 -11.32 -3.38
C TYR A 71 10.70 -11.06 -4.83
N LEU A 72 11.50 -10.00 -5.08
CA LEU A 72 11.95 -9.66 -6.42
C LEU A 72 12.82 -10.77 -7.03
N LEU A 73 13.75 -11.32 -6.25
CA LEU A 73 14.61 -12.43 -6.68
C LEU A 73 13.79 -13.67 -7.00
N SER A 74 12.78 -14.02 -6.19
CA SER A 74 11.89 -15.14 -6.47
C SER A 74 11.16 -14.96 -7.81
N ARG A 75 10.72 -13.74 -8.13
CA ARG A 75 10.09 -13.43 -9.43
C ARG A 75 11.05 -13.50 -10.61
N LEU A 76 12.29 -13.02 -10.42
CA LEU A 76 13.31 -13.05 -11.47
C LEU A 76 13.84 -14.45 -11.75
N ARG A 77 13.93 -15.29 -10.72
CA ARG A 77 14.34 -16.70 -10.83
C ARG A 77 13.22 -17.61 -11.30
N GLY A 78 11.96 -17.21 -11.11
CA GLY A 78 10.79 -18.06 -11.39
C GLY A 78 10.67 -19.25 -10.45
N ASP A 79 11.34 -19.22 -9.29
CA ASP A 79 11.36 -20.33 -8.33
C ASP A 79 10.11 -20.40 -7.46
N HIS A 80 9.29 -19.33 -7.45
CA HIS A 80 8.10 -19.19 -6.62
C HIS A 80 8.32 -19.46 -5.13
N SER A 81 9.57 -19.30 -4.63
CA SER A 81 9.94 -19.44 -3.21
C SER A 81 9.14 -18.51 -2.29
N ILE A 82 8.68 -17.37 -2.81
CA ILE A 82 7.72 -16.50 -2.13
C ILE A 82 6.40 -16.46 -2.93
N PRO A 83 5.24 -16.76 -2.30
CA PRO A 83 3.93 -16.69 -2.94
C PRO A 83 3.63 -15.32 -3.55
N SER A 84 2.70 -15.28 -4.50
CA SER A 84 2.29 -14.03 -5.14
C SER A 84 1.73 -13.04 -4.12
N LEU A 85 1.97 -11.73 -4.32
CA LEU A 85 1.38 -10.72 -3.43
C LEU A 85 -0.15 -10.86 -3.34
N PRO A 86 -0.90 -11.16 -4.42
CA PRO A 86 -2.33 -11.42 -4.32
C PRO A 86 -2.69 -12.58 -3.37
N GLU A 87 -1.94 -13.68 -3.39
CA GLU A 87 -2.17 -14.81 -2.47
C GLU A 87 -1.89 -14.42 -1.03
N LEU A 88 -0.78 -13.72 -0.79
CA LEU A 88 -0.43 -13.25 0.55
C LEU A 88 -1.44 -12.23 1.11
N ILE A 89 -1.99 -11.37 0.25
CA ILE A 89 -3.07 -10.43 0.63
C ILE A 89 -4.32 -11.20 1.05
N LYS A 90 -4.73 -12.23 0.26
CA LYS A 90 -5.87 -13.07 0.60
C LYS A 90 -5.67 -13.76 1.95
N HIS A 91 -4.51 -14.39 2.15
CA HIS A 91 -4.19 -15.07 3.40
C HIS A 91 -4.28 -14.11 4.59
N LYS A 92 -3.60 -12.95 4.50
CA LYS A 92 -3.62 -11.95 5.57
C LYS A 92 -5.03 -11.41 5.85
N SER A 93 -5.86 -11.21 4.83
CA SER A 93 -7.25 -10.79 5.01
C SER A 93 -8.09 -11.84 5.74
N MET A 94 -7.84 -13.13 5.51
CA MET A 94 -8.54 -14.22 6.19
C MET A 94 -8.11 -14.32 7.66
N GLU A 95 -6.81 -14.18 7.95
CA GLU A 95 -6.29 -14.14 9.32
C GLU A 95 -6.92 -12.99 10.13
N HIS A 96 -7.00 -11.79 9.54
CA HIS A 96 -7.65 -10.63 10.17
C HIS A 96 -9.16 -10.82 10.40
N LEU A 97 -9.85 -11.66 9.62
CA LEU A 97 -11.27 -11.95 9.83
C LEU A 97 -11.49 -12.99 10.95
N GLN A 98 -10.50 -13.85 11.20
CA GLN A 98 -10.54 -14.91 12.22
C GLN A 98 -10.09 -14.39 13.60
N VAL A 99 -9.11 -13.50 13.61
CA VAL A 99 -8.67 -12.78 14.81
C VAL A 99 -9.42 -11.46 14.80
N GLY A 100 -10.52 -11.33 15.56
CA GLY A 100 -11.31 -10.10 15.67
C GLY A 100 -10.54 -8.93 16.30
N ASN A 101 -9.51 -8.45 15.59
CA ASN A 101 -8.60 -7.41 16.03
C ASN A 101 -8.95 -6.12 15.28
N PRO A 102 -9.58 -5.13 15.95
CA PRO A 102 -9.83 -3.84 15.35
C PRO A 102 -8.49 -3.11 15.15
N VAL A 103 -8.40 -2.43 14.02
CA VAL A 103 -7.20 -1.75 13.49
C VAL A 103 -6.86 -0.52 14.32
#